data_AF-A0A0H2S0T2-F1
#
_entry.id   AF-A0A0H2S0T2-F1
#
_cell.length_a   1.000
_cell.length_b   1.000
_cell.length_c   1.000
_cell.angle_alpha   90.00
_cell.angle_beta   90.00
_cell.angle_gamma   90.00
#
_symmetry.space_group_name_H-M   'P 1'
#
loop_
_entity.id
_entity.type
_entity.pdbx_description
1 polymer ?
#
loop_
_entity_poly.entity_id
_entity_poly.type
_entity_poly.pdbx_seq_one_letter_code
_entity_poly.pdbx_strand_id
1 'polypeptide(L)'
;MSVRQFLQPAQQIYRVSCINAPFRRTFNTSSIRLNIQQKYTEKLTKVAQEKGVSVDELRSEIRKTKAKPEPIPEAKKFASNLKKDSKPASGGAAPSLENVRRDNSPVKPLAELLNLQKILSSPHTPEQISALWNLYHAAKSKSGRGYLSASIPLEKYTPMEAKGKRFPNFILPLRRSSSGEASDDQDAFEFYFLQWTFHPPPMLPKPTILDPTPSHPQPPSQIPISTVLLTPLLEYKTRQTFATPHLVLTHYTDLAKSHKLVLFRGELTPTPSGGGNFWLSQEDAQLLALGVQRFYLTEVDGNEKGAQGRKERAEILKNFNENPEQFRWEDLLKHVDPTTP
;
A
#
# COMPACT_ATOMS: atom_id res chain seq x y z
N MET A 1 -28.99 9.98 -3.87
CA MET A 1 -28.50 8.63 -4.27
C MET A 1 -27.29 8.31 -3.43
N SER A 2 -27.36 7.26 -2.59
CA SER A 2 -26.35 6.97 -1.56
C SER A 2 -25.02 6.52 -2.18
N VAL A 3 -23.90 7.12 -1.72
CA VAL A 3 -22.52 6.87 -2.19
C VAL A 3 -22.14 5.37 -2.14
N ARG A 4 -22.85 4.58 -1.33
CA ARG A 4 -22.58 3.14 -1.15
C ARG A 4 -23.31 2.21 -2.11
N GLN A 5 -24.41 2.62 -2.75
CA GLN A 5 -25.11 1.75 -3.74
C GLN A 5 -24.21 1.36 -4.92
N PHE A 6 -23.08 2.06 -5.10
CA PHE A 6 -22.09 1.82 -6.14
C PHE A 6 -20.76 1.23 -5.62
N LEU A 7 -20.64 0.95 -4.31
CA LEU A 7 -19.42 0.43 -3.66
C LEU A 7 -19.63 -0.99 -3.10
N GLN A 8 -20.19 -1.90 -3.90
CA GLN A 8 -20.24 -3.33 -3.56
C GLN A 8 -19.03 -4.07 -4.15
N PRO A 9 -18.10 -4.60 -3.34
CA PRO A 9 -17.27 -5.71 -3.76
C PRO A 9 -18.04 -7.03 -3.56
N ALA A 10 -18.06 -7.87 -4.59
CA ALA A 10 -18.53 -9.25 -4.49
C ALA A 10 -17.66 -10.01 -3.47
N GLN A 11 -18.19 -10.25 -2.27
CA GLN A 11 -17.62 -11.23 -1.35
C GLN A 11 -18.15 -12.61 -1.73
N GLN A 12 -17.41 -13.34 -2.56
CA GLN A 12 -17.60 -14.78 -2.70
C GLN A 12 -16.48 -15.49 -1.95
N ILE A 13 -16.90 -16.24 -0.94
CA ILE A 13 -16.13 -17.17 -0.12
C ILE A 13 -15.37 -18.14 -1.03
N TYR A 14 -14.05 -18.21 -0.91
CA TYR A 14 -13.25 -19.29 -1.50
C TYR A 14 -13.51 -20.59 -0.74
N ARG A 15 -14.41 -21.44 -1.27
CA ARG A 15 -14.31 -22.90 -1.11
C ARG A 15 -13.76 -23.47 -2.40
N VAL A 16 -12.56 -24.05 -2.30
CA VAL A 16 -11.96 -24.86 -3.37
C VAL A 16 -12.80 -26.12 -3.54
N SER A 17 -13.41 -26.29 -4.71
CA SER A 17 -13.92 -27.58 -5.18
C SER A 17 -13.83 -27.58 -6.71
N CYS A 18 -12.95 -28.43 -7.22
CA CYS A 18 -12.72 -28.64 -8.64
C CYS A 18 -13.84 -29.48 -9.24
N ILE A 19 -14.60 -28.96 -10.21
CA ILE A 19 -15.33 -29.77 -11.22
C ILE A 19 -15.33 -29.03 -12.57
N ASN A 20 -14.99 -29.77 -13.62
CA ASN A 20 -14.95 -29.38 -15.03
C ASN A 20 -16.35 -29.10 -15.63
N ALA A 21 -16.43 -28.12 -16.57
CA ALA A 21 -17.14 -28.13 -17.86
C ALA A 21 -17.75 -26.75 -18.25
N PRO A 22 -17.94 -26.44 -19.55
CA PRO A 22 -17.80 -25.09 -20.09
C PRO A 22 -19.13 -24.37 -20.35
N PHE A 23 -19.14 -23.04 -20.24
CA PHE A 23 -20.13 -22.21 -20.93
C PHE A 23 -19.54 -20.87 -21.37
N ARG A 24 -19.49 -20.67 -22.69
CA ARG A 24 -19.13 -19.40 -23.35
C ARG A 24 -20.29 -18.42 -23.21
N ARG A 25 -20.00 -17.18 -22.81
CA ARG A 25 -20.66 -15.99 -23.37
C ARG A 25 -19.66 -14.83 -23.41
N THR A 26 -19.46 -14.32 -24.61
CA THR A 26 -18.54 -13.26 -25.01
C THR A 26 -19.12 -11.90 -24.72
N PHE A 27 -18.31 -10.98 -24.17
CA PHE A 27 -18.53 -9.54 -24.29
C PHE A 27 -17.27 -8.85 -24.85
N ASN A 28 -17.54 -7.82 -25.64
CA ASN A 28 -16.77 -7.31 -26.78
C ASN A 28 -15.75 -6.25 -26.33
N THR A 29 -14.44 -6.54 -26.44
CA THR A 29 -13.33 -5.61 -26.11
C THR A 29 -12.65 -5.07 -27.37
N SER A 30 -13.42 -4.56 -28.32
CA SER A 30 -12.91 -4.21 -29.66
C SER A 30 -12.33 -2.79 -29.77
N SER A 31 -12.68 -1.84 -28.91
CA SER A 31 -12.34 -0.43 -29.18
C SER A 31 -10.91 0.01 -28.77
N ILE A 32 -10.29 -0.61 -27.76
CA ILE A 32 -8.99 -0.13 -27.24
C ILE A 32 -7.78 -0.84 -27.90
N ARG A 33 -7.95 -2.07 -28.40
CA ARG A 33 -6.88 -2.79 -29.13
C ARG A 33 -6.60 -2.23 -30.54
N LEU A 34 -7.58 -1.58 -31.16
CA LEU A 34 -7.46 -1.04 -32.52
C LEU A 34 -6.39 0.06 -32.62
N ASN A 35 -6.28 0.93 -31.62
CA ASN A 35 -5.40 2.11 -31.67
C ASN A 35 -3.90 1.74 -31.62
N ILE A 36 -3.54 0.71 -30.86
CA ILE A 36 -2.14 0.27 -30.77
C ILE A 36 -1.72 -0.48 -32.03
N GLN A 37 -2.55 -1.40 -32.53
CA GLN A 37 -2.24 -2.13 -33.77
C GLN A 37 -2.13 -1.19 -34.97
N GLN A 38 -2.99 -0.17 -35.08
CA GLN A 38 -2.93 0.84 -36.15
C GLN A 38 -1.59 1.59 -36.16
N LYS A 39 -1.10 2.02 -35.00
CA LYS A 39 0.21 2.70 -34.89
C LYS A 39 1.40 1.83 -35.29
N TYR A 40 1.32 0.52 -35.06
CA TYR A 40 2.37 -0.42 -35.50
C TYR A 40 2.25 -0.77 -36.98
N THR A 41 1.04 -0.85 -37.54
CA THR A 41 0.85 -1.08 -38.97
C THR A 41 1.32 0.12 -39.80
N GLU A 42 1.07 1.35 -39.36
CA GLU A 42 1.54 2.57 -40.05
C GLU A 42 3.07 2.69 -40.09
N LYS A 43 3.75 2.25 -39.03
CA LYS A 43 5.22 2.22 -39.01
C LYS A 43 5.77 1.14 -39.93
N LEU A 44 5.11 -0.01 -40.02
CA LEU A 44 5.51 -1.09 -40.93
C LEU A 44 5.26 -0.74 -42.40
N THR A 45 4.17 -0.03 -42.71
CA THR A 45 3.88 0.42 -44.08
C THR A 45 4.82 1.52 -44.55
N LYS A 46 5.21 2.47 -43.69
CA LYS A 46 6.22 3.49 -44.02
C LYS A 46 7.58 2.87 -44.35
N VAL A 47 8.03 1.92 -43.53
CA VAL A 47 9.31 1.22 -43.75
C VAL A 47 9.26 0.34 -45.01
N ALA A 48 8.10 -0.21 -45.36
CA ALA A 48 7.90 -0.97 -46.60
C ALA A 48 7.88 -0.07 -47.85
N GLN A 49 7.28 1.12 -47.75
CA GLN A 49 7.26 2.13 -48.81
C GLN A 49 8.66 2.72 -49.07
N GLU A 50 9.44 2.98 -48.02
CA GLU A 50 10.81 3.49 -48.13
C GLU A 50 11.77 2.48 -48.79
N LYS A 51 11.49 1.18 -48.67
CA LYS A 51 12.32 0.11 -49.24
C LYS A 51 11.78 -0.46 -50.55
N GLY A 52 10.64 0.03 -51.05
CA GLY A 52 10.06 -0.38 -52.32
C GLY A 52 9.65 -1.85 -52.43
N VAL A 53 9.34 -2.53 -51.31
CA VAL A 53 8.99 -3.96 -51.27
C VAL A 53 7.74 -4.19 -50.41
N SER A 54 6.90 -5.15 -50.80
CA SER A 54 5.64 -5.47 -50.12
C SER A 54 5.84 -6.08 -48.72
N VAL A 55 4.95 -5.76 -47.77
CA VAL A 55 5.03 -6.15 -46.35
C VAL A 55 5.01 -7.68 -46.17
N ASP A 56 4.36 -8.42 -47.06
CA ASP A 56 4.29 -9.89 -46.99
C ASP A 56 5.55 -10.58 -47.56
N GLU A 57 6.25 -9.95 -48.50
CA GLU A 57 7.55 -10.44 -48.97
C GLU A 57 8.62 -10.31 -47.88
N LEU A 58 8.67 -9.18 -47.16
CA LEU A 58 9.58 -8.95 -46.02
C LEU A 58 9.38 -9.96 -44.88
N ARG A 59 8.13 -10.34 -44.59
CA ARG A 59 7.81 -11.36 -43.58
C ARG A 59 8.19 -12.77 -44.03
N SER A 60 8.13 -13.04 -45.33
CA SER A 60 8.52 -14.34 -45.89
C SER A 60 10.05 -14.52 -45.95
N GLU A 61 10.80 -13.44 -46.21
CA GLU A 61 12.27 -13.44 -46.26
C GLU A 61 12.89 -13.69 -44.87
N ILE A 62 12.34 -13.06 -43.83
CA ILE A 62 12.76 -13.25 -42.42
C ILE A 62 12.40 -14.66 -41.91
N ARG A 63 11.38 -15.29 -42.49
CA ARG A 63 11.00 -16.69 -42.17
C ARG A 63 11.88 -17.71 -42.87
N LYS A 64 12.30 -17.46 -44.11
CA LYS A 64 13.16 -18.35 -44.89
C LYS A 64 14.64 -18.31 -44.47
N THR A 65 15.11 -17.20 -43.89
CA THR A 65 16.51 -17.03 -43.43
C THR A 65 16.80 -17.57 -42.02
N LYS A 66 15.89 -18.35 -41.42
CA LYS A 66 16.17 -19.06 -40.14
C LYS A 66 17.08 -20.28 -40.35
N ALA A 67 18.34 -20.02 -40.66
CA ALA A 67 19.41 -20.89 -40.15
C ALA A 67 19.39 -20.81 -38.62
N LYS A 68 19.38 -21.98 -37.97
CA LYS A 68 19.47 -22.13 -36.51
C LYS A 68 20.69 -21.32 -36.02
N PRO A 69 20.54 -20.34 -35.11
CA PRO A 69 21.69 -19.55 -34.68
C PRO A 69 22.66 -20.46 -33.93
N GLU A 70 23.85 -20.68 -34.49
CA GLU A 70 24.95 -21.25 -33.73
C GLU A 70 25.38 -20.26 -32.64
N PRO A 71 25.50 -20.69 -31.38
CA PRO A 71 25.91 -19.80 -30.31
C PRO A 71 27.34 -19.31 -30.53
N ILE A 72 27.50 -18.00 -30.41
CA ILE A 72 28.75 -17.25 -30.53
C ILE A 72 29.83 -17.93 -29.67
N PRO A 73 31.07 -18.11 -30.16
CA PRO A 73 32.15 -18.80 -29.42
C PRO A 73 32.42 -18.22 -28.02
N GLU A 74 32.07 -16.96 -27.80
CA GLU A 74 32.14 -16.28 -26.51
C GLU A 74 31.12 -16.81 -25.48
N ALA A 75 29.90 -17.18 -25.92
CA ALA A 75 28.88 -17.82 -25.09
C ALA A 75 29.25 -19.27 -24.73
N LYS A 76 29.96 -19.98 -25.62
CA LYS A 76 30.54 -21.30 -25.31
C LYS A 76 31.67 -21.19 -24.28
N LYS A 77 32.53 -20.16 -24.37
CA LYS A 77 33.60 -19.88 -23.38
C LYS A 77 33.04 -19.50 -22.01
N PHE A 78 31.95 -18.73 -21.96
CA PHE A 78 31.27 -18.36 -20.71
C PHE A 78 30.64 -19.57 -20.01
N ALA A 79 29.98 -20.47 -20.78
CA ALA A 79 29.39 -21.69 -20.24
C ALA A 79 30.43 -22.74 -19.79
N SER A 80 31.62 -22.79 -20.42
CA SER A 80 32.71 -23.67 -19.97
C SER A 80 33.40 -23.16 -18.71
N ASN A 81 33.45 -21.85 -18.48
CA ASN A 81 34.02 -21.26 -17.26
C ASN A 81 33.11 -21.45 -16.04
N LEU A 82 31.78 -21.48 -16.23
CA LEU A 82 30.81 -21.78 -15.16
C LEU A 82 30.79 -23.25 -14.70
N LYS A 83 31.47 -24.16 -15.41
CA LYS A 83 31.56 -25.59 -15.06
C LYS A 83 32.94 -26.02 -14.53
N LYS A 84 33.88 -25.07 -14.36
CA LYS A 84 35.24 -25.37 -13.87
C LYS A 84 35.42 -25.14 -12.36
N ASP A 85 34.45 -24.55 -11.67
CA ASP A 85 34.49 -24.31 -10.21
C ASP A 85 33.43 -25.11 -9.43
N SER A 86 33.20 -26.37 -9.80
CA SER A 86 32.49 -27.33 -8.95
C SER A 86 33.38 -28.54 -8.64
N LYS A 87 34.34 -28.33 -7.74
CA LYS A 87 34.92 -29.42 -6.94
C LYS A 87 34.20 -29.44 -5.58
N PRO A 88 33.76 -30.61 -5.08
CA PRO A 88 33.09 -30.67 -3.79
C PRO A 88 34.14 -30.56 -2.68
N ALA A 89 34.13 -29.45 -1.95
CA ALA A 89 34.93 -29.28 -0.75
C ALA A 89 34.02 -28.92 0.42
N SER A 90 33.92 -29.86 1.35
CA SER A 90 33.42 -29.66 2.70
C SER A 90 34.23 -28.57 3.42
N GLY A 91 33.54 -27.71 4.17
CA GLY A 91 34.12 -26.92 5.23
C GLY A 91 34.13 -25.41 4.97
N GLY A 92 33.47 -24.67 5.87
CA GLY A 92 33.67 -23.23 6.06
C GLY A 92 32.64 -22.31 5.41
N ALA A 93 31.38 -22.37 5.87
CA ALA A 93 30.42 -21.31 5.60
C ALA A 93 30.72 -20.09 6.51
N ALA A 94 31.15 -18.99 5.90
CA ALA A 94 30.95 -17.66 6.50
C ALA A 94 29.44 -17.38 6.56
N PRO A 95 28.88 -16.85 7.67
CA PRO A 95 27.44 -16.70 7.81
C PRO A 95 27.00 -15.51 6.96
N SER A 96 26.31 -15.80 5.86
CA SER A 96 25.44 -14.85 5.19
C SER A 96 24.30 -14.48 6.15
N LEU A 97 24.04 -13.18 6.29
CA LEU A 97 22.86 -12.62 6.96
C LEU A 97 21.60 -12.96 6.16
N GLU A 98 21.19 -14.22 6.16
CA GLU A 98 19.98 -14.69 5.49
C GLU A 98 18.99 -15.20 6.54
N ASN A 99 18.05 -14.33 6.92
CA ASN A 99 16.67 -14.68 7.28
C ASN A 99 15.81 -13.41 7.34
N VAL A 100 15.79 -12.66 6.23
CA VAL A 100 14.74 -11.66 6.01
C VAL A 100 13.52 -12.39 5.45
N ARG A 101 12.37 -12.15 6.06
CA ARG A 101 11.06 -12.71 5.71
C ARG A 101 10.80 -12.51 4.20
N ARG A 102 10.53 -13.58 3.44
CA ARG A 102 9.95 -13.53 2.09
C ARG A 102 8.46 -13.83 2.14
N ASP A 103 7.74 -13.11 2.99
CA ASP A 103 6.30 -13.08 2.89
C ASP A 103 5.91 -12.32 1.63
N ASN A 104 5.03 -12.89 0.79
CA ASN A 104 4.38 -12.14 -0.31
C ASN A 104 3.39 -11.09 0.23
N SER A 105 3.65 -10.55 1.42
CA SER A 105 2.88 -9.48 2.02
C SER A 105 3.20 -8.19 1.28
N PRO A 106 2.20 -7.37 0.91
CA PRO A 106 2.46 -6.07 0.31
C PRO A 106 3.12 -5.09 1.29
N VAL A 107 3.22 -5.46 2.57
CA VAL A 107 3.80 -4.65 3.63
C VAL A 107 5.24 -5.06 3.89
N LYS A 108 6.15 -4.10 3.77
CA LYS A 108 7.56 -4.25 4.15
C LYS A 108 7.68 -4.61 5.64
N PRO A 109 8.39 -5.68 6.02
CA PRO A 109 8.51 -6.06 7.44
C PRO A 109 9.30 -5.02 8.24
N LEU A 110 8.93 -4.81 9.52
CA LEU A 110 9.57 -3.82 10.39
C LEU A 110 11.08 -4.10 10.60
N ALA A 111 11.48 -5.38 10.59
CA ALA A 111 12.88 -5.80 10.72
C ALA A 111 13.80 -5.23 9.63
N GLU A 112 13.28 -4.85 8.46
CA GLU A 112 14.05 -4.19 7.39
C GLU A 112 14.20 -2.68 7.57
N LEU A 113 13.38 -2.09 8.44
CA LEU A 113 13.42 -0.66 8.76
C LEU A 113 14.19 -0.39 10.05
N LEU A 114 14.08 -1.32 11.00
CA LEU A 114 14.56 -1.16 12.37
C LEU A 114 15.16 -2.49 12.85
N ASN A 115 16.33 -2.45 13.49
CA ASN A 115 16.96 -3.66 14.02
C ASN A 115 16.23 -4.11 15.31
N LEU A 116 15.25 -5.00 15.14
CA LEU A 116 14.43 -5.52 16.23
C LEU A 116 15.23 -6.27 17.28
N GLN A 117 16.31 -6.96 16.89
CA GLN A 117 17.13 -7.71 17.84
C GLN A 117 17.79 -6.78 18.86
N LYS A 118 18.38 -5.68 18.39
CA LYS A 118 18.99 -4.67 19.28
C LYS A 118 17.97 -4.03 20.21
N ILE A 119 16.77 -3.75 19.71
CA ILE A 119 15.72 -3.10 20.48
C ILE A 119 15.13 -4.02 21.55
N LEU A 120 15.00 -5.32 21.26
CA LEU A 120 14.47 -6.28 22.22
C LEU A 120 15.53 -6.75 23.24
N SER A 121 16.82 -6.67 22.90
CA SER A 121 17.92 -7.11 23.77
C SER A 121 18.36 -6.04 24.78
N SER A 122 18.21 -4.76 24.43
CA SER A 122 18.61 -3.63 25.26
C SER A 122 17.39 -2.96 25.91
N PRO A 123 17.50 -2.44 27.14
CA PRO A 123 16.41 -1.72 27.80
C PRO A 123 16.22 -0.33 27.16
N HIS A 124 15.48 -0.26 26.06
CA HIS A 124 15.09 0.99 25.43
C HIS A 124 13.72 1.44 25.93
N THR A 125 13.58 2.73 26.20
CA THR A 125 12.27 3.28 26.58
C THR A 125 11.40 3.49 25.33
N PRO A 126 10.05 3.43 25.46
CA PRO A 126 9.15 3.71 24.34
C PRO A 126 9.43 5.06 23.68
N GLU A 127 9.80 6.09 24.45
CA GLU A 127 10.11 7.43 23.97
C GLU A 127 11.37 7.44 23.10
N GLN A 128 12.40 6.68 23.47
CA GLN A 128 13.63 6.55 22.68
C GLN A 128 13.35 5.90 21.32
N ILE A 129 12.52 4.85 21.32
CA ILE A 129 12.13 4.15 20.08
C ILE A 129 11.30 5.08 19.20
N SER A 130 10.35 5.82 19.78
CA SER A 130 9.55 6.81 19.07
C SER A 130 10.42 7.92 18.45
N ALA A 131 11.39 8.44 19.20
CA ALA A 131 12.30 9.45 18.71
C ALA A 131 13.17 8.92 17.55
N LEU A 132 13.72 7.72 17.69
CA LEU A 132 14.50 7.07 16.63
C LEU A 132 13.68 6.86 15.36
N TRP A 133 12.44 6.37 15.51
CA TRP A 133 11.52 6.12 14.41
C TRP A 133 11.15 7.39 13.63
N ASN A 134 10.81 8.45 14.37
CA ASN A 134 10.44 9.73 13.79
C ASN A 134 11.65 10.41 13.13
N LEU A 135 12.83 10.36 13.75
CA LEU A 135 14.05 10.93 13.19
C LEU A 135 14.44 10.26 11.87
N TYR A 136 14.37 8.92 11.82
CA TYR A 136 14.67 8.16 10.60
C TYR A 136 13.80 8.59 9.43
N HIS A 137 12.48 8.69 9.63
CA HIS A 137 11.54 9.05 8.58
C HIS A 137 11.59 10.54 8.25
N ALA A 138 11.83 11.42 9.22
CA ALA A 138 12.05 12.85 8.96
C ALA A 138 13.27 13.09 8.06
N ALA A 139 14.37 12.36 8.29
CA ALA A 139 15.56 12.43 7.43
C ALA A 139 15.27 11.93 6.00
N LYS A 140 14.50 10.85 5.86
CA LYS A 140 14.05 10.35 4.54
C LYS A 140 13.10 11.32 3.85
N SER A 141 12.23 12.00 4.61
CA SER A 141 11.33 13.05 4.11
C SER A 141 12.09 14.21 3.51
N LYS A 142 13.12 14.69 4.20
CA LYS A 142 14.01 15.76 3.70
C LYS A 142 14.81 15.35 2.45
N SER A 143 15.04 14.06 2.27
CA SER A 143 15.73 13.51 1.10
C SER A 143 14.81 13.35 -0.13
N GLY A 144 13.61 13.95 -0.12
CA GLY A 144 12.65 13.92 -1.22
C GLY A 144 11.78 12.66 -1.29
N ARG A 145 11.69 11.88 -0.20
CA ARG A 145 10.75 10.74 -0.12
C ARG A 145 9.53 11.12 0.71
N GLY A 146 8.32 11.03 0.18
CA GLY A 146 7.09 11.40 0.89
C GLY A 146 6.73 10.40 1.97
N TYR A 147 7.25 10.57 3.18
CA TYR A 147 6.91 9.75 4.34
C TYR A 147 6.30 10.55 5.48
N LEU A 148 5.36 9.93 6.18
CA LEU A 148 4.86 10.34 7.49
C LEU A 148 5.27 9.29 8.52
N SER A 149 5.52 9.73 9.75
CA SER A 149 5.86 8.83 10.85
C SER A 149 5.29 9.33 12.16
N ALA A 150 4.85 8.40 12.99
CA ALA A 150 4.40 8.66 14.35
C ALA A 150 4.54 7.38 15.18
N SER A 151 4.38 7.53 16.48
CA SER A 151 4.30 6.43 17.44
C SER A 151 2.94 6.49 18.14
N ILE A 152 2.19 5.40 18.11
CA ILE A 152 0.85 5.33 18.68
C ILE A 152 0.90 4.44 19.93
N PRO A 153 0.47 4.94 21.10
CA PRO A 153 0.31 4.10 22.29
C PRO A 153 -0.67 2.95 22.04
N LEU A 154 -0.35 1.76 22.55
CA LEU A 154 -1.18 0.57 22.33
C LEU A 154 -2.62 0.76 22.82
N GLU A 155 -2.80 1.48 23.93
CA GLU A 155 -4.10 1.80 24.52
C GLU A 155 -5.01 2.56 23.54
N LYS A 156 -4.42 3.44 22.72
CA LYS A 156 -5.16 4.16 21.67
C LYS A 156 -5.31 3.30 20.43
N TYR A 157 -4.28 2.55 20.02
CA TYR A 157 -4.37 1.73 18.81
C TYR A 157 -5.42 0.60 18.91
N THR A 158 -5.58 -0.03 20.07
CA THR A 158 -6.50 -1.18 20.27
C THR A 158 -7.96 -0.86 19.90
N PRO A 159 -8.60 0.21 20.43
CA PRO A 159 -9.96 0.56 20.02
C PRO A 159 -10.05 0.99 18.54
N MET A 160 -9.01 1.67 18.03
CA MET A 160 -8.94 2.05 16.62
C MET A 160 -8.94 0.82 15.70
N GLU A 161 -8.15 -0.20 16.04
CA GLU A 161 -8.05 -1.47 15.33
C GLU A 161 -9.38 -2.22 15.36
N ALA A 162 -10.01 -2.34 16.52
CA ALA A 162 -11.31 -3.00 16.67
C ALA A 162 -12.39 -2.33 15.80
N LYS A 163 -12.39 -0.99 15.77
CA LYS A 163 -13.29 -0.22 14.92
C LYS A 163 -12.95 -0.35 13.43
N GLY A 164 -11.67 -0.35 13.06
CA GLY A 164 -11.20 -0.62 11.70
C GLY A 164 -11.59 -2.01 11.17
N LYS A 165 -11.60 -3.03 12.04
CA LYS A 165 -12.09 -4.38 11.71
C LYS A 165 -13.59 -4.41 11.46
N ARG A 166 -14.37 -3.67 12.27
CA ARG A 166 -15.83 -3.62 12.16
C ARG A 166 -16.29 -2.78 10.96
N PHE A 167 -15.61 -1.65 10.73
CA PHE A 167 -15.94 -0.66 9.71
C PHE A 167 -14.73 -0.45 8.79
N PRO A 168 -14.41 -1.40 7.91
CA PRO A 168 -13.17 -1.33 7.13
C PRO A 168 -13.21 -0.26 6.04
N ASN A 169 -14.39 0.23 5.63
CA ASN A 169 -14.53 1.17 4.54
C ASN A 169 -15.12 2.49 5.03
N PHE A 170 -14.60 3.61 4.53
CA PHE A 170 -15.13 4.94 4.79
C PHE A 170 -14.77 5.92 3.69
N ILE A 171 -15.22 7.18 3.81
CA ILE A 171 -14.77 8.28 2.97
C ILE A 171 -14.30 9.44 3.85
N LEU A 172 -13.25 10.14 3.44
CA LEU A 172 -12.73 11.32 4.13
C LEU A 172 -12.72 12.52 3.19
N PRO A 173 -13.29 13.67 3.59
CA PRO A 173 -13.13 14.92 2.87
C PRO A 173 -11.75 15.53 3.12
N LEU A 174 -11.14 16.08 2.07
CA LEU A 174 -9.94 16.89 2.10
C LEU A 174 -10.28 18.25 1.47
N ARG A 175 -10.11 19.34 2.24
CA ARG A 175 -10.31 20.70 1.73
C ARG A 175 -9.21 21.04 0.72
N ARG A 176 -9.59 21.60 -0.42
CA ARG A 176 -8.65 22.15 -1.42
C ARG A 176 -8.69 23.67 -1.33
N SER A 177 -7.52 24.29 -1.24
CA SER A 177 -7.43 25.74 -1.43
C SER A 177 -7.71 26.05 -2.90
N SER A 178 -8.55 27.05 -3.16
CA SER A 178 -8.89 27.49 -4.52
C SER A 178 -7.65 28.11 -5.18
N SER A 179 -6.86 27.31 -5.88
CA SER A 179 -5.66 27.77 -6.60
C SER A 179 -5.97 28.35 -7.99
N GLY A 180 -7.16 28.92 -8.19
CA GLY A 180 -7.59 29.51 -9.47
C GLY A 180 -8.77 30.45 -9.29
N GLU A 181 -8.81 31.48 -10.12
CA GLU A 181 -9.76 32.60 -10.22
C GLU A 181 -11.24 32.17 -10.33
N ALA A 182 -11.79 31.53 -9.30
CA ALA A 182 -13.20 31.22 -9.16
C ALA A 182 -13.81 32.20 -8.17
N SER A 183 -14.67 33.07 -8.69
CA SER A 183 -15.35 34.18 -8.03
C SER A 183 -16.51 33.74 -7.14
N ASP A 184 -16.29 32.82 -6.20
CA ASP A 184 -17.22 32.51 -5.11
C ASP A 184 -16.47 31.82 -3.95
N ASP A 185 -16.64 32.33 -2.72
CA ASP A 185 -16.07 31.84 -1.44
C ASP A 185 -16.58 30.44 -1.01
N GLN A 186 -16.68 29.49 -1.94
CA GLN A 186 -17.14 28.13 -1.66
C GLN A 186 -15.92 27.20 -1.51
N ASP A 187 -15.77 26.61 -0.32
CA ASP A 187 -14.76 25.61 -0.05
C ASP A 187 -14.91 24.39 -0.97
N ALA A 188 -13.89 24.14 -1.79
CA ALA A 188 -13.83 22.94 -2.61
C ALA A 188 -13.32 21.75 -1.79
N PHE A 189 -13.99 20.60 -1.91
CA PHE A 189 -13.59 19.37 -1.21
C PHE A 189 -13.31 18.25 -2.19
N GLU A 190 -12.21 17.53 -1.94
CA GLU A 190 -11.89 16.28 -2.59
C GLU A 190 -12.11 15.11 -1.62
N PHE A 191 -12.83 14.08 -2.03
CA PHE A 191 -13.08 12.92 -1.18
C PHE A 191 -12.10 11.80 -1.46
N TYR A 192 -11.61 11.16 -0.40
CA TYR A 192 -10.77 9.97 -0.42
C TYR A 192 -11.55 8.77 0.10
N PHE A 193 -11.60 7.70 -0.68
CA PHE A 193 -12.05 6.39 -0.23
C PHE A 193 -10.98 5.77 0.66
N LEU A 194 -11.39 5.36 1.86
CA LEU A 194 -10.56 4.78 2.89
C LEU A 194 -10.88 3.30 3.00
N GLN A 195 -9.86 2.44 2.96
CA GLN A 195 -9.99 1.01 3.16
C GLN A 195 -8.96 0.47 4.15
N TRP A 196 -9.43 -0.13 5.24
CA TRP A 196 -8.62 -0.91 6.18
C TRP A 196 -8.36 -2.32 5.65
N THR A 197 -7.14 -2.78 5.87
CA THR A 197 -6.68 -4.13 5.57
C THR A 197 -5.85 -4.64 6.74
N PHE A 198 -5.94 -5.93 7.02
CA PHE A 198 -5.24 -6.57 8.14
C PHE A 198 -4.43 -7.73 7.61
N HIS A 199 -3.18 -7.79 8.05
CA HIS A 199 -2.19 -8.78 7.64
C HIS A 199 -1.83 -9.67 8.84
N PRO A 200 -1.36 -10.91 8.59
CA PRO A 200 -0.96 -11.82 9.66
C PRO A 200 0.01 -11.15 10.64
N PRO A 201 -0.12 -11.43 11.96
CA PRO A 201 0.74 -10.83 12.97
C PRO A 201 2.24 -11.07 12.68
N PRO A 202 3.11 -10.14 13.08
CA PRO A 202 4.54 -10.29 12.83
C PRO A 202 5.08 -11.49 13.62
N MET A 203 5.77 -12.39 12.92
CA MET A 203 6.50 -13.48 13.57
C MET A 203 7.77 -12.89 14.18
N LEU A 204 8.01 -13.15 15.47
CA LEU A 204 9.29 -12.81 16.09
C LEU A 204 10.42 -13.54 15.35
N PRO A 205 11.57 -12.87 15.11
CA PRO A 205 12.73 -13.54 14.54
C PRO A 205 13.14 -14.71 15.44
N LYS A 206 13.27 -15.91 14.86
CA LYS A 206 13.66 -17.10 15.61
C LYS A 206 15.10 -16.96 16.11
N PRO A 207 15.42 -17.40 17.34
CA PRO A 207 16.80 -17.44 17.82
C PRO A 207 17.65 -18.28 16.85
N THR A 208 18.82 -17.78 16.50
CA THR A 208 19.80 -18.47 15.64
C THR A 208 20.94 -18.98 16.51
N ILE A 209 21.70 -19.98 16.06
CA ILE A 209 22.83 -20.59 16.80
C ILE A 209 23.84 -19.55 17.32
N LEU A 210 23.95 -18.40 16.65
CA LEU A 210 24.84 -17.30 17.02
C LEU A 210 24.27 -16.32 18.05
N ASP A 211 22.95 -16.36 18.34
CA ASP A 211 22.27 -15.47 19.27
C ASP A 211 21.38 -16.29 20.22
N PRO A 212 21.82 -16.57 21.46
CA PRO A 212 21.00 -17.29 22.43
C PRO A 212 19.73 -16.51 22.74
N THR A 213 18.64 -17.23 22.95
CA THR A 213 17.34 -16.69 23.34
C THR A 213 17.47 -15.65 24.46
N PRO A 214 16.77 -14.51 24.39
CA PRO A 214 16.62 -13.66 25.56
C PRO A 214 16.08 -14.52 26.72
N SER A 215 16.61 -14.32 27.92
CA SER A 215 16.30 -15.09 29.13
C SER A 215 14.81 -15.08 29.51
N HIS A 216 13.99 -14.29 28.82
CA HIS A 216 12.54 -14.30 28.87
C HIS A 216 11.94 -14.50 27.46
N PRO A 217 11.36 -15.66 27.13
CA PRO A 217 10.65 -15.85 25.87
C PRO A 217 9.43 -14.93 25.82
N GLN A 218 9.52 -13.83 25.07
CA GLN A 218 8.38 -12.93 24.86
C GLN A 218 7.40 -13.60 23.89
N PRO A 219 6.10 -13.72 24.26
CA PRO A 219 5.12 -14.29 23.34
C PRO A 219 4.97 -13.36 22.11
N PRO A 220 4.87 -13.90 20.89
CA PRO A 220 4.75 -13.09 19.67
C PRO A 220 3.52 -12.19 19.74
N SER A 221 3.62 -10.98 19.18
CA SER A 221 2.48 -10.08 19.04
C SER A 221 1.36 -10.83 18.31
N GLN A 222 0.19 -10.95 18.94
CA GLN A 222 -1.01 -11.56 18.32
C GLN A 222 -1.80 -10.51 17.54
N ILE A 223 -1.37 -9.25 17.59
CA ILE A 223 -2.07 -8.13 16.96
C ILE A 223 -1.62 -8.08 15.50
N PRO A 224 -2.56 -8.14 14.53
CA PRO A 224 -2.23 -8.07 13.11
C PRO A 224 -1.60 -6.73 12.75
N ILE A 225 -0.70 -6.74 11.77
CA ILE A 225 -0.28 -5.51 11.08
C ILE A 225 -1.50 -4.98 10.34
N SER A 226 -1.75 -3.67 10.39
CA SER A 226 -2.85 -3.06 9.64
C SER A 226 -2.35 -2.03 8.65
N THR A 227 -3.04 -1.94 7.52
CA THR A 227 -2.77 -0.95 6.48
C THR A 227 -4.07 -0.24 6.09
N VAL A 228 -4.01 1.08 5.92
CA VAL A 228 -5.11 1.91 5.44
C VAL A 228 -4.73 2.48 4.08
N LEU A 229 -5.54 2.19 3.07
CA LEU A 229 -5.39 2.72 1.72
C LEU A 229 -6.30 3.92 1.55
N LEU A 230 -5.74 5.06 1.15
CA LEU A 230 -6.50 6.25 0.80
C LEU A 230 -6.36 6.53 -0.69
N THR A 231 -7.49 6.42 -1.38
CA THR A 231 -7.59 6.55 -2.84
C THR A 231 -8.58 7.65 -3.18
N PRO A 232 -8.31 8.57 -4.13
CA PRO A 232 -9.31 9.55 -4.54
C PRO A 232 -10.61 8.86 -4.95
N LEU A 233 -11.74 9.32 -4.42
CA LEU A 233 -13.04 8.68 -4.63
C LEU A 233 -13.43 8.68 -6.11
N LEU A 234 -13.07 9.74 -6.85
CA LEU A 234 -13.33 9.84 -8.30
C LEU A 234 -12.53 8.79 -9.09
N GLU A 235 -11.27 8.58 -8.72
CA GLU A 235 -10.43 7.56 -9.34
C GLU A 235 -10.94 6.16 -8.99
N TYR A 236 -11.26 5.92 -7.71
CA TYR A 236 -11.79 4.65 -7.25
C TYR A 236 -13.09 4.28 -7.97
N LYS A 237 -14.00 5.25 -8.18
CA LYS A 237 -15.23 5.02 -8.95
C LYS A 237 -14.95 4.51 -10.37
N THR A 238 -13.89 5.01 -11.00
CA THR A 238 -13.56 4.71 -12.40
C THR A 238 -12.75 3.41 -12.53
N ARG A 239 -11.82 3.15 -11.61
CA ARG A 239 -10.83 2.07 -11.72
C ARG A 239 -11.01 0.94 -10.70
N GLN A 240 -11.81 1.15 -9.66
CA GLN A 240 -12.08 0.19 -8.59
C GLN A 240 -10.78 -0.37 -8.00
N THR A 241 -10.59 -1.69 -8.02
CA THR A 241 -9.42 -2.38 -7.46
C THR A 241 -8.10 -2.05 -8.17
N PHE A 242 -8.14 -1.40 -9.34
CA PHE A 242 -6.96 -0.93 -10.07
C PHE A 242 -6.65 0.55 -9.81
N ALA A 243 -7.42 1.22 -8.96
CA ALA A 243 -7.16 2.60 -8.57
C ALA A 243 -5.90 2.66 -7.69
N THR A 244 -5.08 3.67 -7.92
CA THR A 244 -3.81 3.80 -7.18
C THR A 244 -4.07 4.58 -5.90
N PRO A 245 -3.79 4.00 -4.71
CA PRO A 245 -3.88 4.77 -3.48
C PRO A 245 -2.85 5.89 -3.51
N HIS A 246 -3.25 7.12 -3.16
CA HIS A 246 -2.34 8.25 -3.08
C HIS A 246 -1.54 8.24 -1.77
N LEU A 247 -2.10 7.62 -0.72
CA LEU A 247 -1.49 7.50 0.59
C LEU A 247 -1.76 6.10 1.15
N VAL A 248 -0.70 5.46 1.65
CA VAL A 248 -0.76 4.16 2.33
C VAL A 248 -0.26 4.34 3.75
N LEU A 249 -1.11 4.08 4.74
CA LEU A 249 -0.76 4.13 6.15
C LEU A 249 -0.54 2.72 6.68
N THR A 250 0.57 2.44 7.34
CA THR A 250 0.90 1.14 7.91
C THR A 250 1.14 1.25 9.41
N HIS A 251 0.56 0.34 10.17
CA HIS A 251 0.73 0.23 11.62
C HIS A 251 1.46 -1.06 11.97
N TYR A 252 2.72 -0.92 12.42
CA TYR A 252 3.56 -2.03 12.84
C TYR A 252 3.33 -2.36 14.31
N THR A 253 2.91 -3.60 14.57
CA THR A 253 2.46 -4.08 15.89
C THR A 253 3.50 -4.98 16.58
N ASP A 254 4.71 -5.07 16.03
CA ASP A 254 5.82 -5.88 16.54
C ASP A 254 6.20 -5.51 17.98
N LEU A 255 6.16 -4.22 18.33
CA LEU A 255 6.53 -3.68 19.64
C LEU A 255 5.34 -3.51 20.60
N ALA A 256 4.14 -3.95 20.20
CA ALA A 256 2.92 -3.75 20.98
C ALA A 256 2.99 -4.45 22.34
N LYS A 257 3.48 -5.71 22.38
CA LYS A 257 3.55 -6.47 23.64
C LYS A 257 4.68 -5.99 24.56
N SER A 258 5.86 -5.75 24.00
CA SER A 258 7.08 -5.43 24.74
C SER A 258 7.11 -3.98 25.23
N HIS A 259 6.75 -3.02 24.37
CA HIS A 259 6.90 -1.58 24.65
C HIS A 259 5.57 -0.83 24.69
N LYS A 260 4.43 -1.53 24.57
CA LYS A 260 3.09 -0.92 24.50
C LYS A 260 2.98 0.16 23.40
N LEU A 261 3.71 -0.05 22.31
CA LEU A 261 3.86 0.92 21.23
C LEU A 261 3.58 0.30 19.87
N VAL A 262 2.89 1.05 19.02
CA VAL A 262 2.66 0.74 17.60
C VAL A 262 3.34 1.81 16.76
N LEU A 263 4.17 1.39 15.81
CA LEU A 263 4.88 2.33 14.94
C LEU A 263 4.04 2.60 13.69
N PHE A 264 3.79 3.88 13.41
CA PHE A 264 3.00 4.34 12.27
C PHE A 264 3.92 4.85 11.15
N ARG A 265 3.63 4.44 9.91
CA ARG A 265 4.29 4.92 8.69
C ARG A 265 3.27 5.25 7.62
N GLY A 266 3.25 6.50 7.16
CA GLY A 266 2.54 6.89 5.94
C GLY A 266 3.50 6.94 4.76
N GLU A 267 3.12 6.36 3.62
CA GLU A 267 3.88 6.42 2.37
C GLU A 267 3.02 7.11 1.30
N LEU A 268 3.55 8.20 0.75
CA LEU A 268 2.89 8.93 -0.34
C LEU A 268 3.30 8.31 -1.68
N THR A 269 2.32 8.17 -2.56
CA THR A 269 2.56 7.64 -3.91
C THR A 269 3.16 8.72 -4.82
N PRO A 270 4.33 8.46 -5.45
CA PRO A 270 4.95 9.40 -6.37
C PRO A 270 4.12 9.52 -7.67
N THR A 271 4.18 10.68 -8.30
CA THR A 271 3.53 10.87 -9.61
C THR A 271 4.31 10.16 -10.73
N PRO A 272 3.63 9.71 -11.80
CA PRO A 272 4.26 9.04 -12.94
C PRO A 272 5.31 9.88 -13.67
N SER A 273 5.22 11.21 -13.56
CA SER A 273 6.11 12.15 -14.22
C SER A 273 7.57 12.03 -13.78
N GLY A 274 7.83 11.33 -12.67
CA GLY A 274 9.17 11.25 -12.07
C GLY A 274 9.59 12.60 -11.47
N GLY A 275 10.64 12.60 -10.65
CA GLY A 275 11.20 13.83 -10.08
C GLY A 275 10.84 14.13 -8.62
N GLY A 276 10.36 13.15 -7.86
CA GLY A 276 10.10 13.33 -6.42
C GLY A 276 8.82 14.13 -6.11
N ASN A 277 7.95 14.30 -7.11
CA ASN A 277 6.60 14.84 -6.90
C ASN A 277 5.66 13.72 -6.46
N PHE A 278 4.69 14.07 -5.61
CA PHE A 278 3.69 13.15 -5.04
C PHE A 278 2.29 13.62 -5.41
N TRP A 279 1.33 12.69 -5.45
CA TRP A 279 -0.08 13.02 -5.72
C TRP A 279 -0.73 13.83 -4.59
N LEU A 280 -0.13 13.81 -3.40
CA LEU A 280 -0.55 14.54 -2.21
C LEU A 280 0.61 15.39 -1.70
N SER A 281 0.29 16.55 -1.13
CA SER A 281 1.25 17.29 -0.31
C SER A 281 1.45 16.56 1.04
N GLN A 282 2.53 16.90 1.75
CA GLN A 282 2.78 16.33 3.07
C GLN A 282 1.72 16.78 4.09
N GLU A 283 1.25 18.03 3.97
CA GLU A 283 0.19 18.60 4.81
C GLU A 283 -1.15 17.88 4.57
N ASP A 284 -1.55 17.71 3.31
CA ASP A 284 -2.78 16.96 2.96
C ASP A 284 -2.75 15.53 3.50
N ALA A 285 -1.59 14.87 3.37
CA ALA A 285 -1.41 13.52 3.88
C ALA A 285 -1.53 13.45 5.41
N GLN A 286 -1.03 14.48 6.12
CA GLN A 286 -1.20 14.59 7.58
C GLN A 286 -2.67 14.80 7.95
N LEU A 287 -3.38 15.69 7.26
CA LEU A 287 -4.81 15.94 7.48
C LEU A 287 -5.64 14.67 7.27
N LEU A 288 -5.36 13.91 6.20
CA LEU A 288 -6.00 12.63 5.95
C LEU A 288 -5.72 11.60 7.07
N ALA A 289 -4.45 11.48 7.50
CA ALA A 289 -4.08 10.59 8.59
C ALA A 289 -4.77 10.96 9.92
N LEU A 290 -4.86 12.26 10.22
CA LEU A 290 -5.63 12.78 11.35
C LEU A 290 -7.12 12.47 11.19
N GLY A 291 -7.68 12.58 9.99
CA GLY A 291 -9.05 12.18 9.66
C GLY A 291 -9.31 10.71 10.01
N VAL A 292 -8.40 9.79 9.64
CA VAL A 292 -8.48 8.37 10.04
C VAL A 292 -8.57 8.25 11.55
N GLN A 293 -7.63 8.87 12.28
CA GLN A 293 -7.65 8.82 13.75
C GLN A 293 -8.95 9.39 14.32
N ARG A 294 -9.42 10.54 13.82
CA ARG A 294 -10.60 11.22 14.35
C ARG A 294 -11.89 10.42 14.21
N PHE A 295 -12.08 9.68 13.11
CA PHE A 295 -13.28 8.87 12.93
C PHE A 295 -13.19 7.49 13.59
N TYR A 296 -11.98 6.96 13.80
CA TYR A 296 -11.77 5.63 14.37
C TYR A 296 -11.39 5.62 15.87
N LEU A 297 -10.96 6.76 16.43
CA LEU A 297 -10.72 6.97 17.87
C LEU A 297 -11.81 7.86 18.48
N THR A 298 -12.98 7.27 18.71
CA THR A 298 -14.12 8.00 19.27
C THR A 298 -14.52 7.54 20.66
N GLU A 299 -13.72 6.71 21.31
CA GLU A 299 -13.97 6.32 22.70
C GLU A 299 -14.04 7.59 23.55
N VAL A 300 -15.06 7.68 24.40
CA VAL A 300 -15.33 8.85 25.23
C VAL A 300 -15.08 8.45 26.67
N ASP A 301 -13.98 8.92 27.25
CA ASP A 301 -13.85 8.92 28.70
C ASP A 301 -14.72 10.08 29.22
N GLY A 302 -15.59 9.80 30.19
CA GLY A 302 -16.61 10.73 30.63
C GLY A 302 -16.03 12.09 31.04
N ASN A 303 -16.64 13.17 30.54
CA ASN A 303 -16.35 14.59 30.81
C ASN A 303 -15.17 15.24 30.04
N GLU A 304 -14.66 14.59 28.99
CA GLU A 304 -13.64 15.19 28.14
C GLU A 304 -14.21 16.20 27.10
N LYS A 305 -13.46 17.29 26.85
CA LYS A 305 -13.76 18.25 25.76
C LYS A 305 -13.88 17.50 24.42
N GLY A 306 -14.85 17.87 23.59
CA GLY A 306 -15.09 17.20 22.30
C GLY A 306 -15.76 15.82 22.39
N ALA A 307 -16.33 15.45 23.54
CA ALA A 307 -17.13 14.22 23.66
C ALA A 307 -18.30 14.18 22.65
N GLN A 308 -18.98 15.31 22.46
CA GLN A 308 -20.08 15.42 21.50
C GLN A 308 -19.60 15.21 20.05
N GLY A 309 -18.56 15.92 19.62
CA GLY A 309 -17.98 15.76 18.29
C GLY A 309 -17.42 14.35 18.02
N ARG A 310 -16.95 13.63 19.06
CA ARG A 310 -16.58 12.21 18.94
C ARG A 310 -17.79 11.30 18.73
N LYS A 311 -18.90 11.53 19.46
CA LYS A 311 -20.13 10.76 19.27
C LYS A 311 -20.70 10.95 17.86
N GLU A 312 -20.75 12.18 17.38
CA GLU A 312 -21.21 12.51 16.02
C GLU A 312 -20.36 11.80 14.96
N ARG A 313 -19.02 11.87 15.06
CA ARG A 313 -18.10 11.14 14.18
C ARG A 313 -18.34 9.62 14.21
N ALA A 314 -18.60 9.06 15.39
CA ALA A 314 -18.88 7.63 15.55
C ALA A 314 -20.19 7.22 14.85
N GLU A 315 -21.23 8.05 14.98
CA GLU A 315 -22.52 7.84 14.33
C GLU A 315 -22.42 7.96 12.81
N ILE A 316 -21.68 8.95 12.30
CA ILE A 316 -21.45 9.09 10.86
C ILE A 316 -20.74 7.86 10.29
N LEU A 317 -19.68 7.37 10.95
CA LEU A 317 -18.98 6.16 10.52
C LEU A 317 -19.87 4.91 10.54
N LYS A 318 -20.70 4.78 11.59
CA LYS A 318 -21.66 3.68 11.73
C LYS A 318 -22.72 3.75 10.62
N ASN A 319 -23.32 4.92 10.39
CA ASN A 319 -24.35 5.10 9.37
C ASN A 319 -23.80 4.84 7.97
N PHE A 320 -22.56 5.24 7.67
CA PHE A 320 -21.92 4.89 6.40
C PHE A 320 -21.84 3.36 6.18
N ASN A 321 -21.52 2.59 7.23
CA ASN A 321 -21.29 1.15 7.13
C ASN A 321 -22.52 0.26 7.40
N GLU A 322 -23.50 0.72 8.16
CA GLU A 322 -24.67 -0.08 8.56
C GLU A 322 -25.97 0.49 7.98
N ASN A 323 -26.13 1.82 7.94
CA ASN A 323 -27.37 2.50 7.54
C ASN A 323 -27.14 3.52 6.40
N PRO A 324 -26.75 3.08 5.19
CA PRO A 324 -26.30 3.98 4.13
C PRO A 324 -27.38 4.94 3.60
N GLU A 325 -28.65 4.70 3.92
CA GLU A 325 -29.77 5.62 3.61
C GLU A 325 -29.82 6.83 4.55
N GLN A 326 -29.34 6.67 5.79
CA GLN A 326 -29.26 7.74 6.78
C GLN A 326 -27.96 8.55 6.66
N PHE A 327 -26.99 8.05 5.88
CA PHE A 327 -25.71 8.70 5.71
C PHE A 327 -25.82 9.94 4.81
N ARG A 328 -25.34 11.08 5.32
CA ARG A 328 -25.23 12.36 4.61
C ARG A 328 -23.78 12.79 4.57
N TRP A 329 -23.28 13.11 3.38
CA TRP A 329 -21.87 13.48 3.21
C TRP A 329 -21.58 14.88 3.75
N GLU A 330 -22.58 15.75 3.82
CA GLU A 330 -22.49 17.10 4.36
C GLU A 330 -22.12 17.09 5.86
N ASP A 331 -22.53 16.06 6.59
CA ASP A 331 -22.18 15.91 8.00
C ASP A 331 -20.69 15.65 8.22
N LEU A 332 -19.99 15.10 7.22
CA LEU A 332 -18.53 14.97 7.28
C LEU A 332 -17.84 16.34 7.27
N LEU A 333 -18.41 17.31 6.56
CA LEU A 333 -17.79 18.62 6.37
C LEU A 333 -17.67 19.40 7.68
N LYS A 334 -18.62 19.19 8.60
CA LYS A 334 -18.60 19.75 9.97
C LYS A 334 -17.38 19.30 10.78
N HIS A 335 -16.75 18.19 10.40
CA HIS A 335 -15.62 17.61 11.10
C HIS A 335 -14.35 17.55 10.22
N VAL A 336 -14.26 18.32 9.14
CA VAL A 336 -13.03 18.39 8.32
C VAL A 336 -11.91 19.06 9.12
N ASP A 337 -12.20 20.18 9.76
CA ASP A 337 -11.19 20.97 10.45
C ASP A 337 -10.73 20.22 11.73
N PRO A 338 -9.44 19.86 11.84
CA PRO A 338 -8.90 19.17 13.00
C PRO A 338 -8.93 20.03 14.28
N THR A 339 -9.03 21.36 14.16
CA THR A 339 -9.11 22.27 15.31
C THR A 339 -10.50 22.32 15.94
N THR A 340 -11.52 21.87 15.21
CA THR A 340 -12.90 21.81 15.73
C THR A 340 -13.06 20.60 16.65
N PRO A 341 -13.58 20.77 17.88
CA PRO A 341 -13.62 19.71 18.91
C PRO A 341 -14.45 18.47 18.54
#